data_AF-A0A178X3D7-F1
#
_entry.id   AF-A0A178X3D7-F1
#
_cell.length_a   1.000
_cell.length_b   1.000
_cell.length_c   1.000
_cell.angle_alpha   90.00
_cell.angle_beta   90.00
_cell.angle_gamma   90.00
#
_symmetry.space_group_name_H-M   'P 1'
#
loop_
_entity.id
_entity.type
_entity.pdbx_description
1 polymer ?
#
loop_
_entity_poly.entity_id
_entity_poly.type
_entity_poly.pdbx_seq_one_letter_code
_entity_poly.pdbx_strand_id
1 'polypeptide(L)'
;MPDNKNGTDLTAANTGRVRRHRPRGTAADPVELASRLTARDRDLLHLLREHRVLTSDQVADLLPYPSLNRAQRRLLSLWHWHVLDRFRHPRGDGALTGWRYTLGVAGHGVLAAMRGQNPPRPTTVREQVLRLATDPRLDHLLGINDVLAALTAHTRRAPDAEVRLWHGERSAAADCGGLARPDALIVYREHGNQLVACYEHDTGTEPLTRVMQKLDGYAELARAGGPRPARKTQQRHGFWVLFGLPSPAREANLRDRLAAADPAGRSLGVGDVGWHIATAHADALRDPAGPVWLPLHGCQRQRIAELARTRDPVR
;
A
#
# COMPACT_ATOMS: atom_id res chain seq x y z
N MET A 1 67.18 -22.50 29.63
CA MET A 1 67.44 -21.07 29.39
C MET A 1 67.68 -20.89 27.90
N PRO A 2 67.10 -19.87 27.27
CA PRO A 2 65.92 -19.96 26.39
C PRO A 2 66.25 -19.43 24.97
N ASP A 3 65.40 -19.46 23.93
CA ASP A 3 64.24 -18.57 23.73
C ASP A 3 63.32 -18.99 22.54
N ASN A 4 62.04 -19.13 22.89
CA ASN A 4 60.78 -18.67 22.28
C ASN A 4 60.74 -18.07 20.84
N LYS A 5 59.86 -18.58 19.94
CA LYS A 5 58.54 -17.98 19.59
C LYS A 5 57.84 -18.58 18.35
N ASN A 6 56.53 -18.77 18.53
CA ASN A 6 55.40 -18.59 17.61
C ASN A 6 55.13 -19.60 16.47
N GLY A 7 53.89 -20.12 16.47
CA GLY A 7 53.28 -20.78 15.31
C GLY A 7 52.01 -21.56 15.65
N THR A 8 50.95 -20.86 16.05
CA THR A 8 49.58 -21.38 16.14
C THR A 8 49.06 -21.73 14.75
N ASP A 9 48.52 -22.93 14.54
CA ASP A 9 47.62 -23.17 13.41
C ASP A 9 46.45 -24.09 13.82
N LEU A 10 45.31 -23.44 14.08
CA LEU A 10 44.02 -24.04 14.37
C LEU A 10 43.29 -24.24 13.04
N THR A 11 43.37 -25.44 12.48
CA THR A 11 42.55 -25.85 11.33
C THR A 11 41.16 -26.28 11.78
N ALA A 12 40.29 -25.31 12.07
CA ALA A 12 38.86 -25.55 12.20
C ALA A 12 38.20 -25.47 10.81
N ALA A 13 37.91 -26.63 10.22
CA ALA A 13 37.21 -26.77 8.96
C ALA A 13 35.78 -26.19 9.05
N ASN A 14 35.59 -25.00 8.49
CA ASN A 14 34.29 -24.36 8.33
C ASN A 14 33.50 -25.06 7.21
N THR A 15 32.70 -26.07 7.58
CA THR A 15 31.78 -26.75 6.66
C THR A 15 30.56 -25.87 6.40
N GLY A 16 30.72 -24.97 5.43
CA GLY A 16 29.62 -24.16 4.88
C GLY A 16 28.50 -25.05 4.36
N ARG A 17 27.39 -25.12 5.11
CA ARG A 17 26.20 -25.88 4.75
C ARG A 17 25.57 -25.25 3.50
N VAL A 18 25.90 -25.79 2.32
CA VAL A 18 25.30 -25.39 1.04
C VAL A 18 23.77 -25.47 1.17
N ARG A 19 23.11 -24.31 1.14
CA ARG A 19 21.64 -24.23 1.12
C ARG A 19 21.15 -24.90 -0.15
N ARG A 20 20.66 -26.14 -0.04
CA ARG A 20 20.04 -26.87 -1.15
C ARG A 20 18.91 -26.02 -1.72
N HIS A 21 19.07 -25.56 -2.97
CA HIS A 21 18.01 -24.90 -3.71
C HIS A 21 16.92 -25.94 -3.96
N ARG A 22 15.79 -25.85 -3.25
CA ARG A 22 14.65 -26.71 -3.58
C ARG A 22 14.06 -26.21 -4.90
N PRO A 23 13.98 -27.04 -5.95
CA PRO A 23 13.33 -26.64 -7.18
C PRO A 23 11.86 -26.30 -6.88
N ARG A 24 11.31 -25.32 -7.62
CA ARG A 24 9.88 -25.02 -7.56
C ARG A 24 9.12 -26.28 -8.02
N GLY A 25 8.04 -26.64 -7.33
CA GLY A 25 7.22 -27.79 -7.74
C GLY A 25 6.66 -27.61 -9.15
N THR A 26 6.13 -28.67 -9.75
CA THR A 26 5.33 -28.56 -10.98
C THR A 26 4.08 -27.72 -10.70
N ALA A 27 3.56 -27.03 -11.73
CA ALA A 27 2.29 -26.32 -11.60
C ALA A 27 1.20 -27.32 -11.18
N ALA A 28 0.44 -26.98 -10.13
CA ALA A 28 -0.67 -27.82 -9.70
C ALA A 28 -1.75 -27.85 -10.79
N ASP A 29 -2.45 -28.99 -10.93
CA ASP A 29 -3.63 -29.09 -11.80
C ASP A 29 -4.66 -28.02 -11.35
N PRO A 30 -5.23 -27.22 -12.26
CA PRO A 30 -6.28 -26.25 -11.92
C PRO A 30 -7.43 -26.80 -11.05
N VAL A 31 -7.85 -28.05 -11.26
CA VAL A 31 -8.93 -28.68 -10.46
C VAL A 31 -8.44 -29.06 -9.07
N GLU A 32 -7.22 -29.58 -8.96
CA GLU A 32 -6.56 -29.86 -7.69
C GLU A 32 -6.30 -28.57 -6.90
N LEU A 33 -5.98 -27.48 -7.59
CA LEU A 33 -5.75 -26.20 -6.96
C LEU A 33 -7.05 -25.62 -6.36
N ALA A 34 -8.19 -25.80 -7.05
CA ALA A 34 -9.49 -25.33 -6.56
C ALA A 34 -9.87 -25.92 -5.20
N SER A 35 -9.50 -27.18 -4.92
CA SER A 35 -9.74 -27.84 -3.63
C SER A 35 -8.72 -27.51 -2.55
N ARG A 36 -7.53 -27.02 -2.92
CA ARG A 36 -6.44 -26.66 -1.99
C ARG A 36 -6.45 -25.20 -1.52
N LEU A 37 -7.08 -24.31 -2.28
CA LEU A 37 -7.18 -22.89 -1.95
C LEU A 37 -8.32 -22.61 -0.97
N THR A 38 -7.96 -22.03 0.17
CA THR A 38 -8.90 -21.53 1.18
C THR A 38 -9.51 -20.20 0.75
N ALA A 39 -10.58 -19.77 1.43
CA ALA A 39 -11.15 -18.43 1.23
C ALA A 39 -10.10 -17.33 1.41
N ARG A 40 -9.27 -17.43 2.46
CA ARG A 40 -8.18 -16.47 2.73
C ARG A 40 -7.16 -16.39 1.58
N ASP A 41 -6.86 -17.50 0.91
CA ASP A 41 -5.95 -17.46 -0.24
C ASP A 41 -6.59 -16.73 -1.42
N ARG A 42 -7.89 -16.92 -1.64
CA ARG A 42 -8.64 -16.20 -2.68
C ARG A 42 -8.70 -14.70 -2.39
N ASP A 43 -8.87 -14.31 -1.12
CA ASP A 43 -8.77 -12.92 -0.68
C ASP A 43 -7.37 -12.34 -0.98
N LEU A 44 -6.31 -13.10 -0.71
CA LEU A 44 -4.94 -12.70 -1.08
C LEU A 44 -4.79 -12.48 -2.59
N LEU A 45 -5.40 -13.31 -3.44
CA LEU A 45 -5.34 -13.11 -4.88
C LEU A 45 -6.03 -11.81 -5.29
N HIS A 46 -7.18 -11.49 -4.69
CA HIS A 46 -7.86 -10.23 -4.93
C HIS A 46 -7.04 -9.02 -4.48
N LEU A 47 -6.39 -9.10 -3.31
CA LEU A 47 -5.47 -8.09 -2.82
C LEU A 47 -4.29 -7.90 -3.79
N LEU A 48 -3.63 -8.98 -4.25
CA LEU A 48 -2.50 -8.86 -5.17
C LEU A 48 -2.90 -8.38 -6.57
N ARG A 49 -4.12 -8.67 -7.02
CA ARG A 49 -4.67 -8.10 -8.25
C ARG A 49 -4.85 -6.58 -8.15
N GLU A 50 -5.19 -6.09 -6.97
CA GLU A 50 -5.40 -4.67 -6.72
C GLU A 50 -4.07 -3.93 -6.44
N HIS A 51 -3.20 -4.53 -5.63
CA HIS A 51 -2.00 -3.92 -5.06
C HIS A 51 -0.68 -4.33 -5.72
N ARG A 52 -0.74 -5.26 -6.69
CA ARG A 52 0.36 -5.83 -7.50
C ARG A 52 1.41 -6.63 -6.72
N VAL A 53 1.87 -6.14 -5.58
CA VAL A 53 2.95 -6.73 -4.77
C VAL A 53 2.70 -6.53 -3.28
N LEU A 54 2.95 -7.54 -2.47
CA LEU A 54 2.90 -7.44 -1.01
C LEU A 54 4.11 -8.09 -0.35
N THR A 55 4.59 -7.56 0.77
CA THR A 55 5.58 -8.23 1.62
C THR A 55 4.92 -9.29 2.50
N SER A 56 5.73 -10.14 3.14
CA SER A 56 5.20 -11.12 4.11
C SER A 56 4.51 -10.46 5.29
N ASP A 57 5.06 -9.33 5.75
CA ASP A 57 4.54 -8.57 6.89
C ASP A 57 3.21 -7.91 6.52
N GLN A 58 3.14 -7.25 5.36
CA GLN A 58 1.88 -6.70 4.85
C GLN A 58 0.80 -7.76 4.69
N VAL A 59 1.13 -8.96 4.20
CA VAL A 59 0.16 -10.07 4.10
C VAL A 59 -0.33 -10.51 5.48
N ALA A 60 0.56 -10.60 6.47
CA ALA A 60 0.19 -10.95 7.84
C ALA A 60 -0.69 -9.85 8.49
N ASP A 61 -0.47 -8.60 8.09
CA ASP A 61 -1.25 -7.45 8.56
C ASP A 61 -2.56 -7.25 7.80
N LEU A 62 -2.72 -7.79 6.60
CA LEU A 62 -3.96 -7.68 5.82
C LEU A 62 -4.93 -8.82 6.05
N LEU A 63 -4.40 -10.02 6.29
CA LEU A 63 -5.20 -11.23 6.40
C LEU A 63 -5.09 -11.83 7.81
N PRO A 64 -6.14 -12.48 8.32
CA PRO A 64 -6.18 -12.98 9.69
C PRO A 64 -5.30 -14.24 9.86
N TYR A 65 -3.98 -14.05 9.89
CA TYR A 65 -3.01 -15.08 10.21
C TYR A 65 -2.71 -15.08 11.72
N PRO A 66 -2.58 -16.26 12.37
CA PRO A 66 -2.24 -16.32 13.79
C PRO A 66 -0.84 -15.78 14.12
N SER A 67 0.08 -15.81 13.15
CA SER A 67 1.42 -15.24 13.26
C SER A 67 2.07 -15.07 11.90
N LEU A 68 3.09 -14.21 11.83
CA LEU A 68 3.92 -14.03 10.63
C LEU A 68 4.51 -15.35 10.13
N ASN A 69 4.96 -16.22 11.03
CA ASN A 69 5.48 -17.54 10.69
C ASN A 69 4.45 -18.42 9.97
N ARG A 70 3.17 -18.37 10.40
CA ARG A 70 2.09 -19.10 9.73
C ARG A 70 1.79 -18.52 8.34
N ALA A 71 1.80 -17.19 8.22
CA ALA A 71 1.65 -16.51 6.94
C ALA A 71 2.76 -16.91 5.96
N GLN A 72 4.03 -16.81 6.36
CA GLN A 72 5.19 -17.16 5.53
C GLN A 72 5.17 -18.64 5.09
N ARG A 73 4.78 -19.57 5.97
CA ARG A 73 4.62 -20.98 5.60
C ARG A 73 3.54 -21.17 4.54
N ARG A 74 2.38 -20.50 4.68
CA ARG A 74 1.30 -20.57 3.67
C ARG A 74 1.74 -19.94 2.35
N LEU A 75 2.38 -18.78 2.38
CA LEU A 75 2.93 -18.10 1.20
C LEU A 75 3.95 -18.97 0.46
N LEU A 76 4.80 -19.71 1.19
CA LEU A 76 5.72 -20.67 0.59
C LEU A 76 4.99 -21.82 -0.12
N SER A 77 3.90 -22.36 0.46
CA SER A 77 3.07 -23.37 -0.21
C SER A 77 2.43 -22.82 -1.49
N LEU A 78 1.83 -21.63 -1.43
CA LEU A 78 1.22 -20.99 -2.60
C LEU A 78 2.25 -20.71 -3.71
N TRP A 79 3.47 -20.35 -3.35
CA TRP A 79 4.57 -20.18 -4.31
C TRP A 79 4.97 -21.51 -4.99
N HIS A 80 5.07 -22.60 -4.23
CA HIS A 80 5.36 -23.93 -4.81
C HIS A 80 4.27 -24.38 -5.78
N TRP A 81 3.01 -24.02 -5.54
CA TRP A 81 1.88 -24.30 -6.45
C TRP A 81 1.74 -23.32 -7.61
N HIS A 82 2.69 -22.39 -7.78
CA HIS A 82 2.63 -21.33 -8.80
C HIS A 82 1.44 -20.38 -8.69
N VAL A 83 0.75 -20.39 -7.55
CA VAL A 83 -0.32 -19.42 -7.24
C VAL A 83 0.27 -18.04 -7.07
N LEU A 84 1.43 -17.98 -6.38
CA LEU A 84 2.20 -16.77 -6.20
C LEU A 84 3.55 -16.88 -6.90
N ASP A 85 4.07 -15.76 -7.37
CA ASP A 85 5.49 -15.57 -7.62
C ASP A 85 6.12 -14.70 -6.53
N ARG A 86 7.45 -14.71 -6.44
CA ARG A 86 8.15 -13.90 -5.44
C ARG A 86 9.56 -13.52 -5.87
N PHE A 87 10.01 -12.38 -5.37
CA PHE A 87 11.36 -11.87 -5.56
C PHE A 87 11.83 -11.13 -4.30
N ARG A 88 13.12 -10.81 -4.24
CA ARG A 88 13.75 -10.03 -3.17
C ARG A 88 15.02 -9.39 -3.70
N HIS A 89 15.48 -8.32 -3.06
CA HIS A 89 16.66 -7.58 -3.47
C HIS A 89 17.74 -7.65 -2.38
N PRO A 90 19.02 -7.55 -2.74
CA PRO A 90 20.04 -7.16 -1.78
C PRO A 90 19.82 -5.70 -1.36
N ARG A 91 20.00 -5.42 -0.08
CA ARG A 91 20.14 -4.07 0.47
C ARG A 91 21.57 -3.58 0.26
N GLY A 92 21.82 -2.30 0.51
CA GLY A 92 23.15 -1.69 0.37
C GLY A 92 24.22 -2.31 1.28
N ASP A 93 23.82 -2.93 2.40
CA ASP A 93 24.68 -3.69 3.33
C ASP A 93 24.88 -5.17 2.90
N GLY A 94 24.34 -5.56 1.75
CA GLY A 94 24.37 -6.95 1.25
C GLY A 94 23.32 -7.87 1.87
N ALA A 95 22.57 -7.43 2.89
CA ALA A 95 21.49 -8.24 3.46
C ALA A 95 20.31 -8.34 2.49
N LEU A 96 19.68 -9.51 2.41
CA LEU A 96 18.50 -9.67 1.55
C LEU A 96 17.27 -9.07 2.23
N THR A 97 16.49 -8.32 1.47
CA THR A 97 15.16 -7.90 1.90
C THR A 97 14.25 -9.10 2.20
N GLY A 98 13.14 -8.86 2.89
CA GLY A 98 12.02 -9.79 2.94
C GLY A 98 11.51 -10.17 1.54
N TRP A 99 10.82 -11.32 1.46
CA TRP A 99 10.17 -11.75 0.22
C TRP A 99 9.00 -10.83 -0.13
N ARG A 100 8.95 -10.42 -1.39
CA ARG A 100 7.83 -9.72 -2.03
C ARG A 100 7.08 -10.72 -2.89
N TYR A 101 5.76 -10.76 -2.76
CA TYR A 101 4.87 -11.70 -3.43
C TYR A 101 4.00 -10.99 -4.44
N THR A 102 3.76 -11.63 -5.57
CA THR A 102 2.85 -11.19 -6.64
C THR A 102 2.07 -12.40 -7.17
N LEU A 103 1.09 -12.17 -8.04
CA LEU A 103 0.34 -13.27 -8.66
C LEU A 103 1.26 -14.11 -9.56
N GLY A 104 1.24 -15.42 -9.34
CA GLY A 104 1.85 -16.39 -10.24
C GLY A 104 0.89 -16.80 -11.35
N VAL A 105 1.38 -17.63 -12.27
CA VAL A 105 0.61 -18.12 -13.43
C VAL A 105 -0.69 -18.80 -12.99
N ALA A 106 -0.63 -19.69 -11.99
CA ALA A 106 -1.81 -20.39 -11.51
C ALA A 106 -2.76 -19.47 -10.74
N GLY A 107 -2.25 -18.45 -10.04
CA GLY A 107 -3.07 -17.46 -9.35
C GLY A 107 -3.87 -16.58 -10.33
N HIS A 108 -3.25 -16.17 -11.44
CA HIS A 108 -3.96 -15.55 -12.55
C HIS A 108 -5.00 -16.48 -13.17
N GLY A 109 -4.68 -17.77 -13.31
CA GLY A 109 -5.61 -18.84 -13.69
C GLY A 109 -6.89 -18.85 -12.86
N VAL A 110 -6.73 -18.93 -11.54
CA VAL A 110 -7.84 -18.98 -10.57
C VAL A 110 -8.68 -17.70 -10.64
N LEU A 111 -8.07 -16.52 -10.66
CA LEU A 111 -8.81 -15.25 -10.75
C LEU A 111 -9.59 -15.11 -12.07
N ALA A 112 -9.00 -15.56 -13.18
CA ALA A 112 -9.67 -15.53 -14.48
C ALA A 112 -10.86 -16.49 -14.49
N ALA A 113 -10.68 -17.71 -13.98
CA ALA A 113 -11.76 -18.71 -13.86
C ALA A 113 -12.91 -18.20 -12.98
N MET A 114 -12.62 -17.57 -11.83
CA MET A 114 -13.63 -16.94 -10.96
C MET A 114 -14.46 -15.84 -11.65
N ARG A 115 -13.96 -15.31 -12.78
CA ARG A 115 -14.60 -14.22 -13.55
C ARG A 115 -15.16 -14.68 -14.89
N GLY A 116 -15.08 -15.98 -15.21
CA GLY A 116 -15.42 -16.48 -16.55
C GLY A 116 -14.52 -15.93 -17.66
N GLN A 117 -13.26 -15.63 -17.34
CA GLN A 117 -12.28 -15.04 -18.26
C GLN A 117 -11.16 -16.04 -18.59
N ASN A 118 -10.53 -15.85 -19.75
CA ASN A 118 -9.32 -16.60 -20.09
C ASN A 118 -8.11 -16.05 -19.34
N PRO A 119 -7.24 -16.92 -18.77
CA PRO A 119 -6.05 -16.46 -18.09
C PRO A 119 -5.00 -15.92 -19.08
N PRO A 120 -4.15 -14.98 -18.63
CA PRO A 120 -3.01 -14.52 -19.41
C PRO A 120 -2.02 -15.67 -19.68
N ARG A 121 -1.25 -15.55 -20.77
CA ARG A 121 -0.21 -16.53 -21.10
C ARG A 121 0.86 -16.57 -20.01
N PRO A 122 1.45 -17.73 -19.71
CA PRO A 122 2.51 -17.85 -18.71
C PRO A 122 3.71 -16.92 -18.96
N THR A 123 4.07 -16.68 -20.22
CA THR A 123 5.15 -15.75 -20.61
C THR A 123 4.82 -14.31 -20.22
N THR A 124 3.59 -13.86 -20.49
CA THR A 124 3.11 -12.53 -20.10
C THR A 124 3.18 -12.32 -18.59
N VAL A 125 2.80 -13.33 -17.81
CA VAL A 125 2.89 -13.25 -16.34
C VAL A 125 4.35 -13.12 -15.89
N ARG A 126 5.27 -13.94 -16.44
CA ARG A 126 6.70 -13.85 -16.10
C ARG A 126 7.30 -12.48 -16.42
N GLU A 127 6.94 -11.89 -17.56
CA GLU A 127 7.35 -10.53 -17.93
C GLU A 127 6.78 -9.46 -17.00
N GLN A 128 5.53 -9.63 -16.52
CA GLN A 128 4.95 -8.75 -15.51
C GLN A 128 5.71 -8.83 -14.18
N VAL A 129 6.04 -10.04 -13.72
CA VAL A 129 6.85 -10.26 -12.50
C VAL A 129 8.23 -9.61 -12.65
N LEU A 130 8.91 -9.82 -13.79
CA LEU A 130 10.22 -9.23 -14.04
C LEU A 130 10.14 -7.70 -14.04
N ARG A 131 9.20 -7.11 -14.78
CA ARG A 131 9.00 -5.65 -14.80
C ARG A 131 8.75 -5.08 -13.42
N LEU A 132 7.96 -5.77 -12.60
CA LEU A 132 7.66 -5.35 -11.22
C LEU A 132 8.89 -5.48 -10.31
N ALA A 133 9.70 -6.54 -10.47
CA ALA A 133 10.92 -6.73 -9.71
C ALA A 133 12.01 -5.70 -10.06
N THR A 134 11.96 -5.11 -11.25
CA THR A 134 12.91 -4.07 -11.69
C THR A 134 12.28 -2.67 -11.74
N ASP A 135 11.07 -2.50 -11.19
CA ASP A 135 10.34 -1.24 -11.26
C ASP A 135 10.99 -0.20 -10.32
N PRO A 136 11.44 0.96 -10.82
CA PRO A 136 11.99 2.01 -9.96
C PRO A 136 10.95 2.58 -8.97
N ARG A 137 9.64 2.36 -9.21
CA ARG A 137 8.55 2.75 -8.31
C ARG A 137 8.18 1.64 -7.32
N LEU A 138 8.96 0.57 -7.20
CA LEU A 138 8.63 -0.54 -6.30
C LEU A 138 8.49 -0.10 -4.84
N ASP A 139 9.40 0.75 -4.34
CA ASP A 139 9.33 1.23 -2.97
C ASP A 139 8.13 2.16 -2.74
N HIS A 140 7.74 2.94 -3.77
CA HIS A 140 6.51 3.73 -3.78
C HIS A 140 5.26 2.82 -3.64
N LEU A 141 5.18 1.75 -4.44
CA LEU A 141 4.08 0.78 -4.36
C LEU A 141 4.00 0.10 -2.99
N LEU A 142 5.15 -0.26 -2.42
CA LEU A 142 5.20 -0.92 -1.12
C LEU A 142 4.81 0.04 0.00
N GLY A 143 5.21 1.30 -0.04
CA GLY A 143 4.82 2.31 0.95
C GLY A 143 3.32 2.61 0.96
N ILE A 144 2.66 2.59 -0.21
CA ILE A 144 1.19 2.65 -0.27
C ILE A 144 0.57 1.43 0.43
N ASN A 145 1.11 0.24 0.17
CA ASN A 145 0.61 -1.01 0.75
C ASN A 145 0.89 -1.11 2.26
N ASP A 146 1.94 -0.46 2.76
CA ASP A 146 2.21 -0.35 4.20
C ASP A 146 1.10 0.43 4.93
N VAL A 147 0.60 1.53 4.35
CA VAL A 147 -0.52 2.29 4.94
C VAL A 147 -1.79 1.47 4.99
N LEU A 148 -2.12 0.76 3.90
CA LEU A 148 -3.26 -0.17 3.86
C LEU A 148 -3.12 -1.26 4.93
N ALA A 149 -1.95 -1.89 5.01
CA ALA A 149 -1.67 -2.95 5.98
C ALA A 149 -1.82 -2.44 7.42
N ALA A 150 -1.25 -1.28 7.74
CA ALA A 150 -1.31 -0.67 9.06
C ALA A 150 -2.74 -0.27 9.45
N LEU A 151 -3.52 0.34 8.54
CA LEU A 151 -4.94 0.63 8.79
C LEU A 151 -5.74 -0.66 9.04
N THR A 152 -5.54 -1.70 8.24
CA THR A 152 -6.24 -2.98 8.39
C THR A 152 -5.84 -3.69 9.70
N ALA A 153 -4.59 -3.56 10.12
CA ALA A 153 -4.13 -4.05 11.41
C ALA A 153 -4.72 -3.29 12.60
N HIS A 154 -4.96 -1.99 12.45
CA HIS A 154 -5.69 -1.18 13.44
C HIS A 154 -7.14 -1.65 13.58
N THR A 155 -7.87 -1.86 12.48
CA THR A 155 -9.29 -2.27 12.54
C THR A 155 -9.51 -3.62 13.22
N ARG A 156 -8.51 -4.51 13.24
CA ARG A 156 -8.60 -5.77 13.99
C ARG A 156 -8.54 -5.57 15.52
N ARG A 157 -7.94 -4.47 15.98
CA ARG A 157 -7.77 -4.15 17.40
C ARG A 157 -8.82 -3.15 17.90
N ALA A 158 -9.51 -2.48 16.98
CA ALA A 158 -10.52 -1.46 17.28
C ALA A 158 -11.87 -1.88 16.63
N PRO A 159 -12.81 -2.47 17.40
CA PRO A 159 -14.08 -2.99 16.87
C PRO A 159 -14.94 -1.96 16.11
N ASP A 160 -14.83 -0.69 16.49
CA ASP A 160 -15.58 0.41 15.87
C ASP A 160 -14.91 0.97 14.61
N ALA A 161 -13.71 0.49 14.25
CA ALA A 161 -12.94 0.94 13.11
C ALA A 161 -13.06 -0.04 11.92
N GLU A 162 -13.21 0.49 10.72
CA GLU A 162 -13.34 -0.29 9.50
C GLU A 162 -12.79 0.45 8.28
N VAL A 163 -11.95 -0.24 7.49
CA VAL A 163 -11.63 0.15 6.12
C VAL A 163 -12.75 -0.38 5.23
N ARG A 164 -13.76 0.46 4.95
CA ARG A 164 -14.92 0.10 4.11
C ARG A 164 -14.55 -0.07 2.64
N LEU A 165 -13.56 0.67 2.19
CA LEU A 165 -13.02 0.59 0.85
C LEU A 165 -11.54 0.96 0.87
N TRP A 166 -10.74 0.20 0.14
CA TRP A 166 -9.43 0.62 -0.30
C TRP A 166 -9.26 0.23 -1.77
N HIS A 167 -9.09 1.22 -2.63
CA HIS A 167 -8.79 1.04 -4.03
C HIS A 167 -7.38 1.56 -4.31
N GLY A 168 -6.55 0.75 -4.97
CA GLY A 168 -5.22 1.18 -5.41
C GLY A 168 -5.29 2.05 -6.66
N GLU A 169 -4.17 2.64 -7.06
CA GLU A 169 -4.01 3.61 -8.15
C GLU A 169 -4.96 3.40 -9.35
N ARG A 170 -4.99 2.18 -9.92
CA ARG A 170 -5.84 1.85 -11.07
C ARG A 170 -7.34 2.05 -10.77
N SER A 171 -7.84 1.48 -9.68
CA SER A 171 -9.26 1.57 -9.34
C SER A 171 -9.61 2.94 -8.78
N ALA A 172 -8.69 3.58 -8.06
CA ALA A 172 -8.83 4.92 -7.51
C ALA A 172 -8.92 5.99 -8.61
N ALA A 173 -8.07 5.90 -9.64
CA ALA A 173 -8.15 6.77 -10.83
C ALA A 173 -9.48 6.60 -11.57
N ALA A 174 -9.97 5.36 -11.70
CA ALA A 174 -11.29 5.10 -12.28
C ALA A 174 -12.41 5.72 -11.43
N ASP A 175 -12.30 5.66 -10.10
CA ASP A 175 -13.26 6.26 -9.17
C ASP A 175 -13.27 7.78 -9.19
N CYS A 176 -12.16 8.40 -9.60
CA CYS A 176 -12.05 9.84 -9.82
C CYS A 176 -12.42 10.25 -11.26
N GLY A 177 -12.92 9.33 -12.09
CA GLY A 177 -13.34 9.63 -13.47
C GLY A 177 -12.20 10.10 -14.39
N GLY A 178 -10.95 9.84 -14.01
CA GLY A 178 -9.77 10.31 -14.74
C GLY A 178 -9.36 11.77 -14.48
N LEU A 179 -10.15 12.55 -13.72
CA LEU A 179 -9.85 13.94 -13.36
C LEU A 179 -8.65 14.04 -12.40
N ALA A 180 -8.62 13.14 -11.42
CA ALA A 180 -7.48 12.92 -10.55
C ALA A 180 -7.00 11.46 -10.63
N ARG A 181 -5.73 11.23 -10.29
CA ARG A 181 -5.11 9.90 -10.26
C ARG A 181 -4.38 9.69 -8.93
N PRO A 182 -5.12 9.56 -7.82
CA PRO A 182 -4.52 9.23 -6.53
C PRO A 182 -3.82 7.86 -6.56
N ASP A 183 -2.82 7.71 -5.69
CA ASP A 183 -2.17 6.42 -5.44
C ASP A 183 -3.12 5.42 -4.76
N ALA A 184 -4.04 5.92 -3.94
CA ALA A 184 -5.15 5.13 -3.41
C ALA A 184 -6.38 5.98 -3.09
N LEU A 185 -7.55 5.34 -3.05
CA LEU A 185 -8.80 5.93 -2.57
C LEU A 185 -9.34 5.08 -1.42
N ILE A 186 -9.71 5.74 -0.33
CA ILE A 186 -10.03 5.12 0.94
C ILE A 186 -11.40 5.61 1.40
N VAL A 187 -12.24 4.67 1.84
CA VAL A 187 -13.40 4.97 2.69
C VAL A 187 -13.13 4.34 4.04
N TYR A 188 -12.90 5.17 5.05
CA TYR A 188 -12.60 4.74 6.40
C TYR A 188 -13.74 5.15 7.32
N ARG A 189 -14.15 4.26 8.23
CA ARG A 189 -15.12 4.60 9.26
C ARG A 189 -14.60 4.23 10.63
N GLU A 190 -14.78 5.11 11.60
CA GLU A 190 -14.50 4.81 12.99
C GLU A 190 -15.38 5.63 13.95
N HIS A 191 -15.94 4.98 14.98
CA HIS A 191 -16.90 5.58 15.92
C HIS A 191 -18.04 6.34 15.22
N GLY A 192 -18.59 5.74 14.14
CA GLY A 192 -19.66 6.33 13.34
C GLY A 192 -19.23 7.43 12.35
N ASN A 193 -18.00 7.95 12.44
CA ASN A 193 -17.50 8.98 11.53
C ASN A 193 -16.94 8.33 10.27
N GLN A 194 -17.45 8.71 9.09
CA GLN A 194 -16.97 8.20 7.82
C GLN A 194 -16.19 9.28 7.06
N LEU A 195 -14.98 8.93 6.64
CA LEU A 195 -14.08 9.73 5.83
C LEU A 195 -14.00 9.15 4.42
N VAL A 196 -13.96 10.02 3.40
CA VAL A 196 -13.50 9.67 2.06
C VAL A 196 -12.20 10.40 1.81
N ALA A 197 -11.16 9.66 1.42
CA ALA A 197 -9.83 10.22 1.22
C ALA A 197 -9.13 9.64 -0.02
N CYS A 198 -8.68 10.52 -0.89
CA CYS A 198 -7.61 10.26 -1.84
C CYS A 198 -6.28 10.27 -1.07
N TYR A 199 -5.39 9.33 -1.37
CA TYR A 199 -4.06 9.24 -0.76
C TYR A 199 -2.98 9.35 -1.84
N GLU A 200 -1.98 10.16 -1.55
CA GLU A 200 -0.77 10.39 -2.35
C GLU A 200 0.44 10.01 -1.50
N HIS A 201 1.30 9.14 -2.02
CA HIS A 201 2.52 8.73 -1.36
C HIS A 201 3.71 9.43 -2.04
N ASP A 202 4.46 10.24 -1.30
CA ASP A 202 5.68 10.86 -1.81
C ASP A 202 6.89 10.06 -1.31
N THR A 203 7.76 9.65 -2.23
CA THR A 203 9.07 9.06 -1.91
C THR A 203 10.20 10.09 -1.93
N GLY A 204 9.89 11.35 -2.21
CA GLY A 204 10.83 12.47 -2.32
C GLY A 204 11.52 12.57 -3.69
N THR A 205 11.14 11.73 -4.66
CA THR A 205 11.81 11.66 -5.98
C THR A 205 11.35 12.74 -6.95
N GLU A 206 10.15 13.31 -6.76
CA GLU A 206 9.64 14.39 -7.61
C GLU A 206 9.79 15.77 -6.94
N PRO A 207 9.95 16.87 -7.70
CA PRO A 207 9.97 18.20 -7.11
C PRO A 207 8.58 18.59 -6.56
N LEU A 208 8.53 19.37 -5.49
CA LEU A 208 7.27 19.83 -4.88
C LEU A 208 6.37 20.61 -5.85
N THR A 209 6.94 21.25 -6.88
CA THR A 209 6.14 21.91 -7.94
C THR A 209 5.27 20.91 -8.71
N ARG A 210 5.77 19.68 -8.93
CA ARG A 210 5.01 18.61 -9.55
C ARG A 210 3.90 18.08 -8.65
N VAL A 211 4.17 17.99 -7.34
CA VAL A 211 3.14 17.66 -6.33
C VAL A 211 2.02 18.69 -6.37
N MET A 212 2.36 19.99 -6.41
CA MET A 212 1.38 21.07 -6.50
C MET A 212 0.53 20.99 -7.78
N GLN A 213 1.11 20.64 -8.93
CA GLN A 213 0.37 20.50 -10.20
C GLN A 213 -0.72 19.42 -10.14
N LYS A 214 -0.57 18.38 -9.30
CA LYS A 214 -1.61 17.35 -9.14
C LYS A 214 -2.90 17.92 -8.53
N LEU A 215 -2.82 19.02 -7.80
CA LEU A 215 -3.95 19.61 -7.08
C LEU A 215 -5.00 20.19 -8.01
N ASP A 216 -4.63 20.57 -9.23
CA ASP A 216 -5.59 21.04 -10.24
C ASP A 216 -6.61 19.95 -10.56
N GLY A 217 -6.16 18.68 -10.70
CA GLY A 217 -7.05 17.54 -10.93
C GLY A 217 -7.98 17.25 -9.74
N TYR A 218 -7.54 17.50 -8.51
CA TYR A 218 -8.40 17.39 -7.32
C TYR A 218 -9.42 18.53 -7.23
N ALA A 219 -9.06 19.75 -7.62
CA ALA A 219 -10.00 20.86 -7.72
C ALA A 219 -11.06 20.60 -8.81
N GLU A 220 -10.67 20.04 -9.96
CA GLU A 220 -11.62 19.59 -10.98
C GLU A 220 -12.52 18.45 -10.47
N LEU A 221 -11.95 17.49 -9.75
CA LEU A 221 -12.71 16.41 -9.14
C LEU A 221 -13.75 16.94 -8.14
N ALA A 222 -13.39 17.94 -7.33
CA ALA A 222 -14.31 18.62 -6.41
C ALA A 222 -15.49 19.28 -7.13
N ARG A 223 -15.22 19.99 -8.24
CA ARG A 223 -16.26 20.58 -9.11
C ARG A 223 -17.14 19.53 -9.79
N ALA A 224 -16.61 18.33 -10.02
CA ALA A 224 -17.36 17.20 -10.56
C ALA A 224 -18.16 16.41 -9.49
N GLY A 225 -18.20 16.89 -8.24
CA GLY A 225 -18.93 16.26 -7.14
C GLY A 225 -18.15 15.18 -6.39
N GLY A 226 -16.82 15.17 -6.50
CA GLY A 226 -15.91 14.29 -5.78
C GLY A 226 -15.79 12.86 -6.33
N PRO A 227 -14.93 12.01 -5.72
CA PRO A 227 -14.83 10.59 -6.05
C PRO A 227 -16.19 9.85 -6.04
N ARG A 228 -16.33 8.80 -6.87
CA ARG A 228 -17.59 8.01 -6.95
C ARG A 228 -18.04 7.35 -5.63
N PRO A 229 -17.17 6.75 -4.80
CA PRO A 229 -17.58 6.06 -3.58
C PRO A 229 -18.13 6.99 -2.49
N ALA A 230 -19.17 6.57 -1.77
CA ALA A 230 -19.70 7.28 -0.59
C ALA A 230 -20.09 8.77 -0.82
N ARG A 231 -20.64 9.12 -1.99
CA ARG A 231 -21.08 10.49 -2.36
C ARG A 231 -21.89 11.22 -1.29
N LYS A 232 -22.82 10.54 -0.60
CA LYS A 232 -23.63 11.15 0.47
C LYS A 232 -22.79 11.68 1.64
N THR A 233 -21.69 10.99 1.97
CA THR A 233 -20.74 11.44 3.00
C THR A 233 -20.02 12.69 2.50
N GLN A 234 -19.53 12.66 1.27
CA GLN A 234 -18.77 13.76 0.70
C GLN A 234 -19.60 15.04 0.52
N GLN A 235 -20.88 14.92 0.16
CA GLN A 235 -21.79 16.07 0.09
C GLN A 235 -21.95 16.79 1.44
N ARG A 236 -21.73 16.09 2.56
CA ARG A 236 -21.83 16.66 3.92
C ARG A 236 -20.50 17.12 4.48
N HIS A 237 -19.42 16.38 4.19
CA HIS A 237 -18.13 16.52 4.88
C HIS A 237 -16.95 16.75 3.94
N GLY A 238 -17.19 16.86 2.64
CA GLY A 238 -16.14 16.88 1.64
C GLY A 238 -15.39 15.56 1.50
N PHE A 239 -14.32 15.58 0.71
CA PHE A 239 -13.31 14.52 0.67
C PHE A 239 -11.92 15.07 1.03
N TRP A 240 -11.01 14.19 1.39
CA TRP A 240 -9.66 14.57 1.79
C TRP A 240 -8.63 14.14 0.74
N VAL A 241 -7.57 14.92 0.59
CA VAL A 241 -6.33 14.51 -0.07
C VAL A 241 -5.27 14.40 1.02
N LEU A 242 -4.86 13.16 1.27
CA LEU A 242 -3.91 12.80 2.30
C LEU A 242 -2.53 12.59 1.66
N PHE A 243 -1.53 13.34 2.12
CA PHE A 243 -0.15 13.17 1.66
C PHE A 243 0.68 12.43 2.70
N GLY A 244 1.23 11.29 2.32
CA GLY A 244 2.24 10.59 3.10
C GLY A 244 3.64 10.89 2.59
N LEU A 245 4.45 11.60 3.36
CA LEU A 245 5.73 12.17 2.94
C LEU A 245 6.93 11.45 3.57
N PRO A 246 8.12 11.48 2.93
CA PRO A 246 9.25 10.67 3.38
C PRO A 246 9.95 11.24 4.62
N SER A 247 9.77 12.53 4.94
CA SER A 247 10.43 13.17 6.08
C SER A 247 9.67 14.39 6.62
N PRO A 248 9.89 14.78 7.89
CA PRO A 248 9.32 16.00 8.46
C PRO A 248 9.73 17.27 7.69
N ALA A 249 10.97 17.34 7.20
CA ALA A 249 11.44 18.49 6.42
C ALA A 249 10.70 18.59 5.06
N ARG A 250 10.44 17.45 4.41
CA ARG A 250 9.64 17.41 3.19
C ARG A 250 8.18 17.81 3.47
N GLU A 251 7.64 17.40 4.62
CA GLU A 251 6.31 17.79 5.11
C GLU A 251 6.19 19.30 5.30
N ALA A 252 7.10 19.92 6.04
CA ALA A 252 7.11 21.36 6.26
C ALA A 252 7.16 22.14 4.93
N ASN A 253 8.11 21.80 4.04
CA ASN A 253 8.25 22.47 2.75
C ASN A 253 7.03 22.34 1.83
N LEU A 254 6.35 21.18 1.83
CA LEU A 254 5.11 21.03 1.07
C LEU A 254 4.00 21.90 1.67
N ARG A 255 3.86 21.90 3.00
CA ARG A 255 2.84 22.67 3.70
C ARG A 255 3.00 24.17 3.49
N ASP A 256 4.21 24.70 3.53
CA ASP A 256 4.47 26.12 3.28
C ASP A 256 3.97 26.54 1.88
N ARG A 257 4.21 25.70 0.87
CA ARG A 257 3.73 25.94 -0.50
C ARG A 257 2.22 25.81 -0.61
N LEU A 258 1.63 24.82 0.05
CA LEU A 258 0.18 24.63 0.09
C LEU A 258 -0.53 25.80 0.76
N ALA A 259 0.00 26.28 1.89
CA ALA A 259 -0.55 27.40 2.63
C ALA A 259 -0.45 28.71 1.83
N ALA A 260 0.65 28.91 1.09
CA ALA A 260 0.81 30.08 0.23
C ALA A 260 -0.12 30.06 -0.99
N ALA A 261 -0.40 28.88 -1.55
CA ALA A 261 -1.24 28.74 -2.75
C ALA A 261 -2.74 28.62 -2.46
N ASP A 262 -3.09 28.20 -1.24
CA ASP A 262 -4.45 27.87 -0.77
C ASP A 262 -5.35 27.20 -1.84
N PRO A 263 -4.96 26.02 -2.33
CA PRO A 263 -5.65 25.38 -3.46
C PRO A 263 -7.07 24.93 -3.10
N ALA A 264 -7.30 24.60 -1.82
CA ALA A 264 -8.57 24.09 -1.31
C ALA A 264 -9.54 25.20 -0.86
N GLY A 265 -9.04 26.41 -0.55
CA GLY A 265 -9.86 27.55 -0.13
C GLY A 265 -10.62 28.28 -1.25
N ARG A 266 -10.60 27.76 -2.49
CA ARG A 266 -11.31 28.39 -3.63
C ARG A 266 -12.83 28.25 -3.50
N SER A 267 -13.55 29.30 -3.92
CA SER A 267 -15.01 29.36 -3.85
C SER A 267 -15.67 28.19 -4.59
N LEU A 268 -16.61 27.53 -3.92
CA LEU A 268 -17.36 26.37 -4.41
C LEU A 268 -18.70 26.82 -5.02
N GLY A 269 -19.02 26.30 -6.21
CA GLY A 269 -20.30 26.47 -6.86
C GLY A 269 -21.39 25.56 -6.31
N VAL A 270 -22.62 25.74 -6.80
CA VAL A 270 -23.75 24.84 -6.47
C VAL A 270 -23.50 23.46 -7.07
N GLY A 271 -23.40 22.45 -6.22
CA GLY A 271 -23.14 21.06 -6.63
C GLY A 271 -21.69 20.60 -6.45
N ASP A 272 -20.78 21.53 -6.18
CA ASP A 272 -19.40 21.21 -5.83
C ASP A 272 -19.33 20.54 -4.47
N VAL A 273 -18.32 19.68 -4.30
CA VAL A 273 -18.00 19.03 -3.03
C VAL A 273 -16.76 19.67 -2.45
N GLY A 274 -16.83 20.09 -1.19
CA GLY A 274 -15.66 20.62 -0.47
C GLY A 274 -14.54 19.58 -0.40
N TRP A 275 -13.30 20.04 -0.35
CA TRP A 275 -12.16 19.15 -0.20
C TRP A 275 -11.08 19.77 0.67
N HIS A 276 -10.32 18.92 1.35
CA HIS A 276 -9.34 19.33 2.34
C HIS A 276 -8.03 18.57 2.16
N ILE A 277 -6.96 19.10 2.72
CA ILE A 277 -5.63 18.49 2.67
C ILE A 277 -5.15 18.18 4.09
N ALA A 278 -4.58 16.99 4.28
CA ALA A 278 -3.79 16.68 5.48
C ALA A 278 -2.48 15.99 5.10
N THR A 279 -1.46 16.17 5.93
CA THR A 279 -0.12 15.61 5.71
C THR A 279 0.31 14.74 6.88
N ALA A 280 1.09 13.71 6.60
CA ALA A 280 1.82 12.94 7.60
C ALA A 280 3.20 12.57 7.03
N HIS A 281 4.19 12.36 7.90
CA HIS A 281 5.51 11.86 7.49
C HIS A 281 5.66 10.36 7.82
N ALA A 282 6.61 9.71 7.15
CA ALA A 282 6.80 8.26 7.14
C ALA A 282 6.88 7.61 8.53
N ASP A 283 7.58 8.20 9.50
CA ASP A 283 7.66 7.62 10.84
C ASP A 283 6.30 7.57 11.55
N ALA A 284 5.48 8.59 11.36
CA ALA A 284 4.14 8.65 11.92
C ALA A 284 3.19 7.66 11.20
N LEU A 285 3.40 7.42 9.91
CA LEU A 285 2.57 6.51 9.11
C LEU A 285 2.71 5.02 9.47
N ARG A 286 3.52 4.66 10.47
CA ARG A 286 3.48 3.33 11.08
C ARG A 286 2.16 3.04 11.78
N ASP A 287 1.46 4.10 12.23
CA ASP A 287 0.09 4.02 12.74
C ASP A 287 -0.80 5.11 12.10
N PRO A 288 -1.25 4.88 10.85
CA PRO A 288 -2.04 5.86 10.11
C PRO A 288 -3.45 6.09 10.69
N ALA A 289 -3.91 5.25 11.62
CA ALA A 289 -5.16 5.47 12.35
C ALA A 289 -4.97 6.31 13.62
N GLY A 290 -3.73 6.45 14.08
CA GLY A 290 -3.33 7.30 15.20
C GLY A 290 -3.37 8.80 14.85
N PRO A 291 -3.06 9.67 15.83
CA PRO A 291 -3.08 11.13 15.66
C PRO A 291 -1.87 11.63 14.86
N VAL A 292 -1.83 11.30 13.57
CA VAL A 292 -0.66 11.51 12.71
C VAL A 292 -0.92 12.52 11.60
N TRP A 293 -2.18 12.78 11.25
CA TRP A 293 -2.54 13.63 10.12
C TRP A 293 -2.64 15.07 10.56
N LEU A 294 -1.85 15.96 9.97
CA LEU A 294 -1.92 17.39 10.23
C LEU A 294 -2.77 18.06 9.14
N PRO A 295 -4.00 18.53 9.42
CA PRO A 295 -4.79 19.29 8.45
C PRO A 295 -4.04 20.54 8.00
N LEU A 296 -4.20 20.98 6.74
CA LEU A 296 -3.47 22.14 6.20
C LEU A 296 -3.69 23.41 7.03
N HIS A 297 -4.94 23.67 7.44
CA HIS A 297 -5.32 24.82 8.27
C HIS A 297 -5.43 24.47 9.77
N GLY A 298 -4.91 23.31 10.19
CA GLY A 298 -4.92 22.85 11.57
C GLY A 298 -3.57 23.06 12.26
N CYS A 299 -3.58 23.20 13.59
CA CYS A 299 -2.39 23.36 14.42
C CYS A 299 -1.95 22.07 15.14
N GLN A 300 -2.75 21.01 15.09
CA GLN A 300 -2.49 19.74 15.77
C GLN A 300 -2.74 18.55 14.84
N ARG A 301 -1.97 17.47 15.06
CA ARG A 301 -2.20 16.20 14.38
C ARG A 301 -3.47 15.54 14.92
N GLN A 302 -4.23 14.95 14.02
CA GLN A 302 -5.53 14.33 14.27
C GLN A 302 -5.51 12.89 13.80
N ARG A 303 -6.40 12.09 14.37
CA ARG A 303 -6.68 10.75 13.88
C ARG A 303 -7.36 10.83 12.52
N ILE A 304 -7.18 9.82 11.67
CA ILE A 304 -7.86 9.78 10.36
C ILE A 304 -9.39 9.90 10.50
N ALA A 305 -9.96 9.29 11.54
CA ALA A 305 -11.40 9.39 11.86
C ALA A 305 -11.85 10.80 12.26
N GLU A 306 -10.96 11.58 12.87
CA GLU A 306 -11.25 12.93 13.36
C GLU A 306 -11.26 13.94 12.22
N LEU A 307 -10.54 13.69 11.13
CA LEU A 307 -10.59 14.51 9.92
C LEU A 307 -12.03 14.66 9.38
N ALA A 308 -12.86 13.62 9.51
CA ALA A 308 -14.27 13.67 9.09
C ALA A 308 -15.12 14.69 9.88
N ARG A 309 -14.62 15.15 11.03
CA ARG A 309 -15.27 16.16 11.89
C ARG A 309 -14.67 17.55 11.73
N THR A 310 -13.52 17.68 11.09
CA THR A 310 -12.87 18.97 10.84
C THR A 310 -13.71 19.73 9.83
N ARG A 311 -14.40 20.78 10.31
CA ARG A 311 -15.18 21.70 9.49
C ARG A 311 -14.27 22.79 8.93
N ASP A 312 -14.63 23.33 7.78
CA ASP A 312 -14.02 24.56 7.28
C ASP A 312 -14.17 25.66 8.35
N PRO A 313 -13.11 26.43 8.64
CA PRO A 313 -13.21 27.59 9.50
C PRO A 313 -14.06 28.73 8.90
N VAL A 314 -14.57 28.56 7.67
CA VAL A 314 -15.39 29.54 6.96
C VAL A 314 -16.71 28.89 6.52
N ARG A 315 -17.62 28.71 7.48
CA ARG A 315 -19.07 28.66 7.25
C ARG A 315 -19.76 29.51 8.28
#